data_AF-A0A6P6NAE7-F1
#
_entry.id   AF-A0A6P6NAE7-F1
#
_cell.length_a   1.000
_cell.length_b   1.000
_cell.length_c   1.000
_cell.angle_alpha   90.00
_cell.angle_beta   90.00
_cell.angle_gamma   90.00
#
_symmetry.space_group_name_H-M   'P 1'
#
loop_
_entity.id
_entity.type
_entity.pdbx_description
1 polymer ?
#
loop_
_entity_poly.entity_id
_entity_poly.type
_entity_poly.pdbx_seq_one_letter_code
_entity_poly.pdbx_strand_id
1 'polypeptide(L)'
;MLAVVVVLFLALGVSDGVILSKCELKQQLEEGLTLQIPNSADVLAQIVCHVQLTSGFNTSAIKTIPEPQEPRSGPGPRRGRSPGGKNKGGSSSNESDEDKDEVWTLYGLFQLSDHVVCNSTQSRALNLCRLSCDKLIDDNTSDDIACVQTLINALTYPIPDPETARHIHKMISLIHQPECMTMKATSYFAICQTP
;
A
#
# COMPACT_ATOMS: atom_id res chain seq x y z
N MET A 1 37.55 -44.74 11.27
CA MET A 1 36.66 -43.64 11.68
C MET A 1 36.25 -42.87 10.44
N LEU A 2 35.02 -43.03 9.95
CA LEU A 2 34.47 -42.20 8.88
C LEU A 2 33.83 -40.97 9.54
N ALA A 3 34.41 -39.80 9.34
CA ALA A 3 33.75 -38.54 9.67
C ALA A 3 32.88 -38.14 8.46
N VAL A 4 31.56 -38.28 8.61
CA VAL A 4 30.59 -37.73 7.64
C VAL A 4 30.38 -36.27 8.04
N VAL A 5 30.98 -35.35 7.28
CA VAL A 5 30.72 -33.92 7.42
C VAL A 5 29.40 -33.64 6.70
N VAL A 6 28.33 -33.50 7.46
CA VAL A 6 27.04 -33.01 6.95
C VAL A 6 27.15 -31.49 6.84
N VAL A 7 27.43 -30.99 5.64
CA VAL A 7 27.36 -29.56 5.35
C VAL A 7 25.88 -29.22 5.23
N LEU A 8 25.31 -28.68 6.31
CA LEU A 8 23.98 -28.11 6.30
C LEU A 8 24.06 -26.78 5.53
N PHE A 9 23.76 -26.80 4.24
CA PHE A 9 23.54 -25.57 3.47
C PHE A 9 22.24 -24.93 3.97
N LEU A 10 22.37 -24.04 4.97
CA LEU A 10 21.35 -23.04 5.22
C LEU A 10 21.37 -22.11 4.00
N ALA A 11 20.52 -22.40 3.01
CA ALA A 11 20.19 -21.43 2.00
C ALA A 11 19.50 -20.27 2.73
N LEU A 12 20.28 -19.27 3.12
CA LEU A 12 19.77 -17.92 3.29
C LEU A 12 19.31 -17.53 1.89
N GLY A 13 18.01 -17.75 1.61
CA GLY A 13 17.38 -17.33 0.39
C GLY A 13 17.47 -15.82 0.34
N VAL A 14 18.50 -15.30 -0.32
CA VAL A 14 18.51 -13.93 -0.79
C VAL A 14 17.51 -13.95 -1.94
N SER A 15 16.28 -13.47 -1.67
CA SER A 15 15.25 -13.31 -2.69
C SER A 15 15.68 -12.15 -3.58
N ASP A 16 16.31 -12.48 -4.70
CA ASP A 16 16.54 -11.54 -5.79
C ASP A 16 15.20 -11.41 -6.56
N GLY A 17 14.49 -10.31 -6.37
CA GLY A 17 13.15 -10.10 -6.91
C GLY A 17 12.92 -10.53 -8.35
N VAL A 18 11.69 -10.93 -8.63
CA VAL A 18 11.23 -11.37 -9.95
C VAL A 18 10.49 -10.24 -10.67
N ILE A 19 10.65 -10.16 -11.99
CA ILE A 19 9.83 -9.30 -12.84
C ILE A 19 8.72 -10.15 -13.47
N LEU A 20 7.48 -9.88 -13.09
CA LEU A 20 6.32 -10.56 -13.66
C LEU A 20 5.91 -9.96 -15.00
N SER A 21 5.30 -10.76 -15.87
CA SER A 21 4.56 -10.22 -17.01
C SER A 21 3.18 -9.72 -16.59
N LYS A 22 2.61 -8.82 -17.41
CA LYS A 22 1.23 -8.34 -17.25
C LYS A 22 0.22 -9.47 -17.14
N CYS A 23 0.41 -10.55 -17.90
CA CYS A 23 -0.55 -11.65 -17.97
C CYS A 23 -0.40 -12.64 -16.82
N GLU A 24 0.83 -12.90 -16.34
CA GLU A 24 1.07 -13.68 -15.13
C GLU A 24 0.44 -12.98 -13.92
N LEU A 25 0.66 -11.67 -13.77
CA LEU A 25 0.05 -10.92 -12.68
C LEU A 25 -1.48 -10.89 -12.76
N LYS A 26 -2.04 -10.71 -13.97
CA LYS A 26 -3.49 -10.81 -14.19
C LYS A 26 -4.02 -12.13 -13.65
N GLN A 27 -3.41 -13.26 -14.02
CA GLN A 27 -3.85 -14.58 -13.60
C GLN A 27 -3.77 -14.75 -12.07
N GLN A 28 -2.64 -14.39 -11.47
CA GLN A 28 -2.49 -14.49 -10.01
C GLN A 28 -3.52 -13.66 -9.25
N LEU A 29 -3.86 -12.47 -9.75
CA LEU A 29 -4.89 -11.63 -9.15
C LEU A 29 -6.31 -12.19 -9.36
N GLU A 30 -6.61 -12.81 -10.50
CA GLU A 30 -7.90 -13.49 -10.73
C GLU A 30 -8.11 -14.67 -9.77
N GLU A 31 -7.02 -15.34 -9.37
CA GLU A 31 -7.05 -16.46 -8.43
C GLU A 31 -7.06 -15.98 -6.96
N GLY A 32 -6.36 -14.88 -6.65
CA GLY A 32 -6.13 -14.42 -5.28
C GLY A 32 -7.04 -13.29 -4.79
N LEU A 33 -7.65 -12.49 -5.68
CA LEU A 33 -8.55 -11.40 -5.29
C LEU A 33 -10.02 -11.77 -5.49
N THR A 34 -10.84 -11.45 -4.49
CA THR A 34 -12.30 -11.56 -4.55
C THR A 34 -12.93 -10.17 -4.44
N LEU A 35 -13.25 -9.59 -5.60
CA LEU A 35 -13.87 -8.26 -5.69
C LEU A 35 -15.39 -8.39 -5.89
N GLN A 36 -16.16 -8.18 -4.81
CA GLN A 36 -17.63 -8.22 -4.86
C GLN A 36 -18.23 -6.87 -5.31
N ILE A 37 -17.79 -6.38 -6.47
CA ILE A 37 -18.21 -5.09 -7.03
C ILE A 37 -18.54 -5.24 -8.52
N PRO A 38 -19.44 -4.40 -9.07
CA PRO A 38 -19.62 -4.33 -10.51
C PRO A 38 -18.31 -3.91 -11.18
N ASN A 39 -18.06 -4.42 -12.39
CA ASN A 39 -16.85 -4.13 -13.18
C ASN A 39 -15.52 -4.54 -12.48
N SER A 40 -15.53 -5.61 -11.69
CA SER A 40 -14.32 -6.15 -11.03
C SER A 40 -13.15 -6.39 -11.99
N ALA A 41 -13.43 -6.80 -13.23
CA ALA A 41 -12.40 -6.94 -14.26
C ALA A 41 -11.71 -5.61 -14.63
N ASP A 42 -12.47 -4.51 -14.72
CA ASP A 42 -11.89 -3.19 -15.00
C ASP A 42 -11.05 -2.72 -13.80
N VAL A 43 -11.48 -3.02 -12.57
CA VAL A 43 -10.70 -2.74 -11.35
C VAL A 43 -9.42 -3.57 -11.32
N LEU A 44 -9.46 -4.83 -11.74
CA LEU A 44 -8.26 -5.65 -11.93
C LEU A 44 -7.28 -4.98 -12.91
N ALA A 45 -7.79 -4.47 -14.03
CA ALA A 45 -6.98 -3.75 -15.01
C ALA A 45 -6.37 -2.47 -14.43
N GLN A 46 -7.12 -1.74 -13.59
CA GLN A 46 -6.62 -0.57 -12.87
C GLN A 46 -5.48 -0.92 -11.92
N ILE A 47 -5.60 -2.00 -11.14
CA ILE A 47 -4.54 -2.48 -10.24
C ILE A 47 -3.29 -2.86 -11.03
N VAL A 48 -3.44 -3.65 -12.10
CA VAL A 48 -2.29 -4.07 -12.93
C VAL A 48 -1.66 -2.88 -13.65
N CYS A 49 -2.44 -1.86 -14.03
CA CYS A 49 -1.93 -0.61 -14.56
C CYS A 49 -1.12 0.17 -13.52
N HIS A 50 -1.58 0.26 -12.27
CA HIS A 50 -0.81 0.88 -11.18
C HIS A 50 0.54 0.18 -11.00
N VAL A 51 0.55 -1.15 -10.96
CA VAL A 51 1.79 -1.95 -10.89
C VAL A 51 2.73 -1.63 -12.06
N GLN A 52 2.21 -1.59 -13.29
CA GLN A 52 3.00 -1.25 -14.48
C GLN A 52 3.66 0.12 -14.36
N LEU A 53 2.94 1.13 -13.86
CA LEU A 53 3.44 2.50 -13.76
C LEU A 53 4.41 2.72 -12.60
N THR A 54 4.28 1.94 -11.52
CA THR A 54 4.96 2.24 -10.26
C THR A 54 6.12 1.30 -9.94
N SER A 55 5.93 -0.02 -10.07
CA SER A 55 6.99 -1.02 -9.84
C SER A 55 7.55 -1.58 -11.13
N GLY A 56 6.87 -1.39 -12.27
CA GLY A 56 7.26 -2.01 -13.53
C GLY A 56 7.21 -3.54 -13.46
N PHE A 57 6.29 -4.08 -12.66
CA PHE A 57 6.14 -5.51 -12.35
C PHE A 57 7.28 -6.16 -11.57
N ASN A 58 8.19 -5.39 -10.99
CA ASN A 58 9.28 -5.89 -10.15
C ASN A 58 8.79 -6.17 -8.72
N THR A 59 8.89 -7.41 -8.25
CA THR A 59 8.45 -7.79 -6.89
C THR A 59 9.35 -7.20 -5.81
N SER A 60 10.61 -6.87 -6.06
CA SER A 60 11.48 -6.21 -5.07
C SER A 60 11.56 -4.69 -5.21
N ALA A 61 10.59 -4.04 -5.87
CA ALA A 61 10.58 -2.60 -6.03
C ALA A 61 10.43 -1.88 -4.67
N ILE A 62 11.34 -0.96 -4.35
CA ILE A 62 11.27 -0.12 -3.15
C ILE A 62 11.35 1.35 -3.56
N LYS A 63 10.49 2.17 -2.98
CA LYS A 63 10.49 3.62 -3.20
C LYS A 63 10.17 4.38 -1.93
N THR A 64 10.90 5.45 -1.67
CA THR A 64 10.58 6.39 -0.59
C THR A 64 9.85 7.60 -1.14
N ILE A 65 8.80 8.05 -0.46
CA ILE A 65 8.06 9.28 -0.78
C ILE A 65 7.85 10.10 0.50
N PRO A 66 7.73 11.43 0.40
CA PRO A 66 7.11 12.20 1.48
C PRO A 66 5.70 11.69 1.74
N GLU A 67 5.20 11.81 2.97
CA GLU A 67 3.82 11.46 3.30
C GLU A 67 2.85 12.13 2.29
N PRO A 68 1.90 11.37 1.72
CA PRO A 68 0.92 11.93 0.80
C PRO A 68 0.17 13.09 1.44
N GLN A 69 0.11 14.23 0.75
CA GLN A 69 -0.66 15.37 1.23
C GLN A 69 -2.15 15.10 1.06
N GLU A 70 -2.93 15.33 2.12
CA GLU A 70 -4.39 15.38 2.00
C GLU A 70 -4.78 16.46 0.99
N PRO A 71 -5.83 16.25 0.16
CA PRO A 71 -6.42 17.33 -0.61
C PRO A 71 -6.77 18.47 0.34
N ARG A 72 -6.12 19.63 0.19
CA ARG A 72 -6.44 20.81 0.99
C ARG A 72 -7.91 21.13 0.77
N SER A 73 -8.75 20.75 1.73
CA SER A 73 -10.08 21.33 1.86
C SER A 73 -9.88 22.83 1.88
N GLY A 74 -10.40 23.53 0.87
CA GLY A 74 -10.27 24.97 0.74
C GLY A 74 -10.72 25.67 2.03
N PRO A 75 -10.38 26.96 2.23
CA PRO A 75 -10.76 27.69 3.42
C PRO A 75 -12.28 27.56 3.62
N GLY A 76 -12.69 26.85 4.67
CA GLY A 76 -14.09 26.73 5.01
C GLY A 76 -14.72 28.12 5.17
N PRO A 77 -16.04 28.27 4.99
CA PRO A 77 -16.70 29.56 5.18
C PRO A 77 -16.31 30.12 6.55
N ARG A 78 -15.71 31.31 6.56
CA ARG A 78 -15.45 32.08 7.78
C ARG A 78 -16.79 32.27 8.48
N ARG A 79 -17.13 31.43 9.46
CA ARG A 79 -18.25 31.68 10.35
C ARG A 79 -17.94 32.97 11.10
N GLY A 80 -18.75 33.99 10.82
CA GLY A 80 -18.62 35.32 11.39
C GLY A 80 -18.49 35.25 12.91
N ARG A 81 -17.46 35.91 13.42
CA ARG A 81 -17.18 36.04 14.85
C ARG A 81 -18.20 37.01 15.45
N SER A 82 -19.09 36.50 16.30
CA SER A 82 -19.86 37.33 17.21
C SER A 82 -19.00 37.64 18.46
N PRO A 83 -18.93 38.88 18.94
CA PRO A 83 -18.05 39.25 20.05
C PRO A 83 -18.73 38.94 21.39
N GLY A 84 -18.12 38.08 22.21
CA GLY A 84 -18.59 37.87 23.58
C GLY A 84 -17.63 37.08 24.46
N GLY A 85 -17.09 37.74 25.49
CA GLY A 85 -16.78 37.11 26.78
C GLY A 85 -15.35 36.57 27.00
N LYS A 86 -14.75 36.99 28.12
CA LYS A 86 -13.40 36.70 28.62
C LYS A 86 -13.32 35.35 29.36
N ASN A 87 -12.19 34.63 29.31
CA ASN A 87 -11.25 34.46 30.45
C ASN A 87 -10.09 33.47 30.19
N LYS A 88 -9.04 33.68 31.00
CA LYS A 88 -7.66 33.15 30.94
C LYS A 88 -7.51 31.69 31.39
N GLY A 89 -6.43 31.05 30.94
CA GLY A 89 -5.81 29.90 31.62
C GLY A 89 -4.89 29.11 30.69
N GLY A 90 -3.61 29.45 30.65
CA GLY A 90 -2.58 28.65 29.98
C GLY A 90 -1.96 27.64 30.94
N SER A 91 -1.56 26.48 30.40
CA SER A 91 -0.28 25.86 30.73
C SER A 91 0.11 24.96 29.56
N SER A 92 1.13 25.40 28.84
CA SER A 92 1.85 24.67 27.81
C SER A 92 2.73 23.60 28.46
N SER A 93 2.65 22.36 27.99
CA SER A 93 3.84 21.52 27.88
C SER A 93 4.15 21.40 26.39
N ASN A 94 5.15 22.16 25.98
CA ASN A 94 5.86 22.01 24.72
C ASN A 94 6.49 20.62 24.71
N GLU A 95 5.95 19.71 23.92
CA GLU A 95 6.80 18.75 23.25
C GLU A 95 7.00 19.33 21.86
N SER A 96 8.24 19.72 21.59
CA SER A 96 8.66 20.25 20.31
C SER A 96 8.42 19.18 19.25
N ASP A 97 7.38 19.37 18.47
CA ASP A 97 7.19 18.73 17.17
C ASP A 97 8.43 19.05 16.33
N GLU A 98 9.42 18.16 16.37
CA GLU A 98 10.40 18.06 15.29
C GLU A 98 9.58 17.73 14.05
N ASP A 99 9.36 18.73 13.21
CA ASP A 99 8.78 18.65 11.87
C ASP A 99 9.72 17.76 11.01
N LYS A 100 9.72 16.46 11.29
CA LYS A 100 10.29 15.45 10.42
C LYS A 100 9.22 15.25 9.36
N ASP A 101 9.51 15.73 8.15
CA ASP A 101 8.76 15.34 6.96
C ASP A 101 8.63 13.81 6.99
N GLU A 102 7.45 13.30 7.37
CA GLU A 102 7.25 11.87 7.59
C GLU A 102 7.45 11.16 6.26
N VAL A 103 8.47 10.30 6.18
CA VAL A 103 8.83 9.58 4.95
C VAL A 103 8.15 8.23 4.95
N TRP A 104 7.42 7.93 3.88
CA TRP A 104 6.80 6.64 3.65
C TRP A 104 7.68 5.79 2.75
N THR A 105 7.88 4.53 3.12
CA THR A 105 8.54 3.56 2.23
C THR A 105 7.48 2.64 1.64
N LEU A 106 7.48 2.57 0.31
CA LEU A 106 6.60 1.73 -0.48
C LEU A 106 7.36 0.48 -0.92
N TYR A 107 6.72 -0.68 -0.76
CA TYR A 107 7.31 -1.98 -0.99
C TYR A 107 6.54 -2.75 -2.05
N GLY A 108 7.31 -3.49 -2.83
CA GLY A 108 6.80 -4.60 -3.59
C GLY A 108 6.08 -4.23 -4.87
N LEU A 109 5.49 -5.27 -5.43
CA LEU A 109 4.77 -5.22 -6.69
C LEU A 109 3.70 -4.12 -6.71
N PHE A 110 2.96 -3.97 -5.61
CA PHE A 110 1.85 -3.03 -5.48
C PHE A 110 2.22 -1.69 -4.84
N GLN A 111 3.50 -1.50 -4.48
CA GLN A 111 4.02 -0.30 -3.83
C GLN A 111 3.24 0.06 -2.56
N LEU A 112 3.11 -0.90 -1.64
CA LEU A 112 2.36 -0.76 -0.39
C LEU A 112 3.23 -0.15 0.72
N SER A 113 2.66 0.74 1.54
CA SER A 113 3.40 1.52 2.55
C SER A 113 3.63 0.79 3.88
N ASP A 114 4.84 0.90 4.43
CA ASP A 114 5.17 0.47 5.80
C ASP A 114 4.53 1.29 6.91
N HIS A 115 3.84 2.39 6.60
CA HIS A 115 3.03 3.10 7.58
C HIS A 115 1.64 2.47 7.74
N VAL A 116 1.21 1.67 6.76
CA VAL A 116 -0.17 1.18 6.68
C VAL A 116 -0.24 -0.34 6.70
N VAL A 117 0.49 -1.03 5.81
CA VAL A 117 0.20 -2.44 5.54
C VAL A 117 1.11 -3.43 6.25
N CYS A 118 2.39 -3.09 6.44
CA CYS A 118 3.43 -3.99 6.91
C CYS A 118 4.30 -3.32 7.98
N ASN A 119 5.03 -4.11 8.76
CA ASN A 119 5.98 -3.59 9.74
C ASN A 119 7.39 -3.50 9.15
N SER A 120 8.05 -2.35 9.31
CA SER A 120 9.48 -2.15 9.03
C SER A 120 10.21 -1.76 10.32
N THR A 121 11.53 -1.82 10.34
CA THR A 121 12.31 -1.36 11.50
C THR A 121 12.31 0.16 11.67
N GLN A 122 11.72 0.90 10.72
CA GLN A 122 11.87 2.35 10.58
C GLN A 122 10.55 3.13 10.77
N SER A 123 9.38 2.47 10.72
CA SER A 123 8.07 3.11 10.82
C SER A 123 7.26 2.66 12.04
N ARG A 124 6.34 3.51 12.52
CA ARG A 124 5.26 3.09 13.43
C ARG A 124 4.07 2.63 12.60
N ALA A 125 4.08 1.37 12.20
CA ALA A 125 3.10 0.82 11.27
C ALA A 125 1.75 0.48 11.92
N LEU A 126 0.64 0.75 11.22
CA LEU A 126 -0.66 0.10 11.50
C LEU A 126 -0.60 -1.42 11.29
N ASN A 127 0.26 -1.86 10.37
CA ASN A 127 0.50 -3.26 10.01
C ASN A 127 -0.80 -4.04 9.75
N LEU A 128 -1.66 -3.51 8.88
CA LEU A 128 -2.97 -4.10 8.57
C LEU A 128 -2.89 -5.56 8.10
N CYS A 129 -1.84 -5.90 7.34
CA CYS A 129 -1.65 -7.23 6.78
C CYS A 129 -0.92 -8.19 7.75
N ARG A 130 -0.50 -7.70 8.93
CA ARG A 130 0.18 -8.49 9.97
C ARG A 130 1.40 -9.24 9.46
N LEU A 131 2.22 -8.57 8.65
CA LEU A 131 3.43 -9.12 8.05
C LEU A 131 4.60 -8.13 8.17
N SER A 132 5.81 -8.63 7.97
CA SER A 132 7.01 -7.81 7.87
C SER A 132 7.24 -7.41 6.41
N CYS A 133 7.74 -6.20 6.16
CA CYS A 133 7.82 -5.67 4.79
C CYS A 133 8.78 -6.43 3.86
N ASP A 134 9.68 -7.25 4.39
CA ASP A 134 10.49 -8.20 3.59
C ASP A 134 9.63 -9.20 2.82
N LYS A 135 8.44 -9.51 3.33
CA LYS A 135 7.48 -10.39 2.67
C LYS A 135 6.88 -9.78 1.40
N LEU A 136 6.79 -8.46 1.33
CA LEU A 136 6.31 -7.75 0.15
C LEU A 136 7.38 -7.59 -0.94
N ILE A 137 8.63 -8.01 -0.70
CA ILE A 137 9.74 -7.84 -1.64
C ILE A 137 10.41 -9.16 -2.02
N ASP A 138 9.80 -10.29 -1.64
CA ASP A 138 10.25 -11.62 -2.05
C ASP A 138 9.59 -12.04 -3.39
N ASP A 139 9.86 -13.27 -3.84
CA ASP A 139 9.37 -13.76 -5.15
C ASP A 139 7.94 -14.33 -5.07
N ASN A 140 7.43 -14.56 -3.86
CA ASN A 140 6.12 -15.14 -3.63
C ASN A 140 5.07 -14.04 -3.45
N THR A 141 4.30 -13.80 -4.51
CA THR A 141 3.25 -12.76 -4.52
C THR A 141 1.98 -13.09 -3.74
N SER A 142 1.87 -14.29 -3.17
CA SER A 142 0.62 -14.76 -2.57
C SER A 142 0.20 -13.89 -1.38
N ASP A 143 1.15 -13.49 -0.54
CA ASP A 143 0.89 -12.62 0.61
C ASP A 143 0.76 -11.15 0.22
N ASP A 144 1.43 -10.68 -0.84
CA ASP A 144 1.18 -9.37 -1.44
C ASP A 144 -0.28 -9.24 -1.89
N ILE A 145 -0.79 -10.23 -2.63
CA ILE A 145 -2.16 -10.24 -3.16
C ILE A 145 -3.18 -10.32 -2.01
N ALA A 146 -2.93 -11.18 -1.02
CA ALA A 146 -3.76 -11.24 0.19
C ALA A 146 -3.77 -9.91 0.96
N CYS A 147 -2.64 -9.19 0.96
CA CYS A 147 -2.52 -7.89 1.58
C CYS A 147 -3.30 -6.81 0.80
N VAL A 148 -3.27 -6.83 -0.54
CA VAL A 148 -4.14 -5.98 -1.38
C VAL A 148 -5.62 -6.23 -1.07
N GLN A 149 -6.04 -7.49 -0.96
CA GLN A 149 -7.41 -7.83 -0.55
C GLN A 149 -7.76 -7.25 0.83
N THR A 150 -6.83 -7.34 1.78
CA THR A 150 -7.00 -6.81 3.14
C THR A 150 -7.19 -5.29 3.10
N LEU A 151 -6.37 -4.58 2.32
CA LEU A 151 -6.48 -3.13 2.13
C LEU A 151 -7.81 -2.72 1.48
N ILE A 152 -8.27 -3.46 0.46
CA ILE A 152 -9.57 -3.23 -0.18
C ILE A 152 -10.71 -3.45 0.82
N ASN A 153 -10.65 -4.53 1.62
CA ASN A 153 -11.66 -4.81 2.63
C ASN A 153 -11.69 -3.75 3.74
N ALA A 154 -10.55 -3.13 4.07
CA ALA A 154 -10.47 -2.08 5.09
C ALA A 154 -11.32 -0.83 4.75
N LEU A 155 -11.67 -0.61 3.48
CA LEU A 155 -12.62 0.43 3.07
C LEU A 155 -14.07 0.13 3.47
N THR A 156 -14.39 -1.13 3.74
CA THR A 156 -15.78 -1.58 3.98
C THR A 156 -16.12 -1.74 5.46
N TYR A 157 -15.10 -1.77 6.34
CA TYR A 157 -15.28 -1.89 7.78
C TYR A 157 -15.42 -0.52 8.46
N PRO A 158 -16.18 -0.42 9.58
CA PRO A 158 -16.17 0.78 10.41
C PRO A 158 -14.76 1.00 10.95
N ILE A 159 -14.08 2.04 10.46
CA ILE A 159 -12.74 2.40 10.91
C ILE A 159 -12.88 3.07 12.29
N PRO A 160 -12.25 2.54 13.36
CA PRO A 160 -12.55 2.92 14.73
C PRO A 160 -12.06 4.32 15.11
N ASP A 161 -10.99 4.82 14.48
CA ASP A 161 -10.46 6.15 14.74
C ASP A 161 -10.16 6.95 13.45
N PRO A 162 -10.26 8.30 13.49
CA PRO A 162 -10.06 9.15 12.31
C PRO A 162 -8.64 9.11 11.73
N GLU A 163 -7.63 8.80 12.55
CA GLU A 163 -6.24 8.81 12.11
C GLU A 163 -5.90 7.55 11.30
N THR A 164 -6.36 6.39 11.75
CA THR A 164 -6.30 5.15 10.96
C THR A 164 -7.01 5.32 9.62
N ALA A 165 -8.19 5.95 9.62
CA ALA A 165 -8.94 6.22 8.39
C ALA A 165 -8.15 7.11 7.41
N ARG A 166 -7.49 8.14 7.93
CA ARG A 166 -6.62 9.04 7.16
C ARG A 166 -5.48 8.27 6.48
N HIS A 167 -4.72 7.48 7.23
CA HIS A 167 -3.60 6.71 6.68
C HIS A 167 -4.05 5.73 5.60
N ILE A 168 -5.17 5.02 5.82
CA ILE A 168 -5.74 4.11 4.83
C ILE A 168 -6.15 4.87 3.57
N HIS A 169 -6.83 6.01 3.70
CA HIS A 169 -7.19 6.85 2.54
C HIS A 169 -5.96 7.33 1.76
N LYS A 170 -4.91 7.79 2.45
CA LYS A 170 -3.66 8.19 1.81
C LYS A 170 -3.04 7.03 1.03
N MET A 171 -2.94 5.85 1.64
CA MET A 171 -2.44 4.65 0.95
C MET A 171 -3.25 4.34 -0.31
N ILE A 172 -4.57 4.39 -0.22
CA ILE A 172 -5.45 4.08 -1.34
C ILE A 172 -5.36 5.14 -2.44
N SER A 173 -5.15 6.40 -2.09
CA SER A 173 -4.92 7.47 -3.07
C SER A 173 -3.66 7.25 -3.90
N LEU A 174 -2.62 6.61 -3.33
CA LEU A 174 -1.41 6.26 -4.06
C LEU A 174 -1.61 5.13 -5.08
N ILE A 175 -2.61 4.27 -4.88
CA ILE A 175 -2.92 3.16 -5.80
C ILE A 175 -3.80 3.64 -6.96
N HIS A 176 -4.58 4.70 -6.75
CA HIS A 176 -5.47 5.27 -7.77
C HIS A 176 -4.71 6.22 -8.71
N GLN A 177 -4.01 5.67 -9.70
CA GLN A 177 -3.37 6.46 -10.75
C GLN A 177 -4.41 7.03 -11.73
N PRO A 178 -4.41 8.35 -12.01
CA PRO A 178 -5.35 8.98 -12.96
C PRO A 178 -5.34 8.32 -14.35
N GLU A 179 -4.17 7.92 -14.83
CA GLU A 179 -3.96 7.22 -16.09
C GLU A 179 -4.62 5.84 -16.11
N CYS A 180 -4.75 5.22 -14.94
CA CYS A 180 -5.31 3.88 -14.80
C CYS A 180 -6.84 3.89 -14.65
N MET A 181 -7.45 4.96 -14.11
CA MET A 181 -8.88 5.00 -13.77
C MET A 181 -9.84 4.69 -14.93
N THR A 182 -9.43 4.94 -16.18
CA THR A 182 -10.24 4.69 -17.37
C THR A 182 -9.93 3.38 -18.08
N MET A 183 -9.02 2.56 -17.51
CA MET A 183 -8.62 1.29 -18.09
C MET A 183 -9.79 0.32 -18.19
N LYS A 184 -9.93 -0.29 -19.37
CA LYS A 184 -10.90 -1.34 -19.66
C LYS A 184 -10.19 -2.68 -19.74
N ALA A 185 -10.70 -3.67 -19.02
CA ALA A 185 -10.08 -5.00 -18.97
C ALA A 185 -9.97 -5.64 -20.36
N THR A 186 -11.01 -5.46 -21.19
CA THR A 186 -11.10 -6.02 -22.53
C THR A 186 -9.99 -5.55 -23.46
N SER A 187 -9.62 -4.26 -23.40
CA SER A 187 -8.53 -3.70 -24.21
C SER A 187 -7.18 -3.92 -23.53
N TYR A 188 -7.09 -3.70 -22.22
CA TYR A 188 -5.84 -3.75 -21.48
C TYR A 188 -5.24 -5.16 -21.46
N PHE A 189 -6.08 -6.20 -21.37
CA PHE A 189 -5.68 -7.60 -21.37
C PHE A 189 -5.91 -8.32 -22.70
N ALA A 190 -6.16 -7.60 -23.81
CA ALA A 190 -6.51 -8.21 -25.10
C ALA A 190 -5.50 -9.27 -25.62
N ILE A 191 -4.23 -9.15 -25.23
CA ILE A 191 -3.15 -10.07 -25.63
C ILE A 191 -2.86 -11.15 -24.59
N CYS A 192 -3.48 -11.07 -23.42
CA CYS A 192 -3.35 -12.12 -22.42
C CYS A 192 -4.24 -13.27 -22.86
N GLN A 193 -3.63 -14.40 -23.21
CA GLN A 193 -4.36 -15.61 -23.52
C GLN A 193 -5.20 -15.99 -22.30
N THR A 194 -6.46 -16.32 -22.54
CA THR A 194 -7.28 -16.97 -21.52
C THR A 194 -6.71 -18.37 -21.28
N PRO A 195 -6.60 -18.83 -20.03
CA PRO A 195 -6.22 -20.21 -19.74
C PRO A 195 -7.14 -21.22 -20.43
#